data_AF-A0A7Y0ER08-F1
#
_entry.id   AF-A0A7Y0ER08-F1
#
_cell.length_a   1.000
_cell.length_b   1.000
_cell.length_c   1.000
_cell.angle_alpha   90.00
_cell.angle_beta   90.00
_cell.angle_gamma   90.00
#
_symmetry.space_group_name_H-M   'P 1'
#
loop_
_entity.id
_entity.type
_entity.pdbx_description
1 polymer ?
#
loop_
_entity_poly.entity_id
_entity_poly.type
_entity_poly.pdbx_seq_one_letter_code
_entity_poly.pdbx_strand_id
1 'polypeptide(L)'
;MVSKARMVLPVLCLVMGLTLTGCSNGGGEGQKSANPWSAEIQRIESRTDNDMVRAILKDGSITDAEFEEFMESYNQCLAQYDLTSSYSRDDGSESVADQFSQYEPDQLSEKIEQCRNQTGYFDLVPLDQQMHANPDNVSDDELQQKVFECRKRHGLIDSGMSIEEYKDIMGATSDSTDSDPLANSPFADYYQDTDSADTQQWFSCETDPSA
;
A
#
# COMPACT_ATOMS: atom_id res chain seq x y z
N MET A 1 23.95 -72.21 -24.71
CA MET A 1 22.87 -73.04 -24.15
C MET A 1 21.54 -72.46 -24.59
N VAL A 2 20.60 -73.36 -24.87
CA VAL A 2 19.40 -73.19 -25.69
C VAL A 2 18.26 -72.57 -24.89
N SER A 3 17.46 -71.68 -25.50
CA SER A 3 16.00 -71.78 -25.37
C SER A 3 15.23 -71.16 -26.54
N LYS A 4 14.31 -71.97 -27.05
CA LYS A 4 13.28 -71.78 -28.09
C LYS A 4 12.09 -70.98 -27.50
N ALA A 5 11.08 -70.45 -28.18
CA ALA A 5 10.77 -70.01 -29.54
C ALA A 5 9.35 -69.40 -29.48
N ARG A 6 9.04 -68.52 -30.47
CA ARG A 6 7.71 -68.18 -31.04
C ARG A 6 6.68 -67.40 -30.20
N MET A 7 6.37 -66.17 -30.65
CA MET A 7 4.97 -65.80 -30.99
C MET A 7 4.90 -64.58 -31.96
N VAL A 8 4.44 -64.86 -33.19
CA VAL A 8 3.48 -64.10 -34.04
C VAL A 8 3.62 -62.57 -34.26
N LEU A 9 4.22 -62.21 -35.42
CA LEU A 9 3.72 -61.40 -36.57
C LEU A 9 2.48 -60.45 -36.42
N PRO A 10 2.24 -59.49 -37.35
CA PRO A 10 2.91 -58.19 -37.58
C PRO A 10 1.89 -57.02 -37.65
N VAL A 11 2.26 -55.77 -37.34
CA VAL A 11 1.64 -54.62 -38.06
C VAL A 11 2.70 -53.57 -38.35
N LEU A 12 2.94 -53.49 -39.65
CA LEU A 12 3.57 -52.47 -40.45
C LEU A 12 3.11 -51.06 -40.05
N CYS A 13 4.06 -50.17 -39.72
CA CYS A 13 4.05 -48.81 -40.27
C CYS A 13 5.46 -48.23 -40.20
N LEU A 14 5.99 -48.00 -41.40
CA LEU A 14 7.30 -47.42 -41.69
C LEU A 14 7.45 -46.05 -40.99
N VAL A 15 8.51 -45.89 -40.21
CA VAL A 15 9.03 -44.60 -39.74
C VAL A 15 10.20 -44.20 -40.63
N MET A 16 10.07 -43.05 -41.30
CA MET A 16 11.12 -42.11 -41.74
C MET A 16 10.42 -41.11 -42.67
N GLY A 17 10.41 -39.80 -42.46
CA GLY A 17 11.27 -38.94 -41.66
C GLY A 17 11.59 -37.73 -42.53
N LEU A 18 10.96 -36.58 -42.25
CA LEU A 18 11.34 -35.20 -42.61
C LEU A 18 10.11 -34.29 -42.44
N THR A 19 9.80 -33.92 -41.20
CA THR A 19 8.97 -32.75 -40.91
C THR A 19 9.82 -31.72 -40.21
N LEU A 20 9.88 -30.56 -40.84
CA LEU A 20 10.59 -29.36 -40.42
C LEU A 20 10.36 -29.09 -38.93
N THR A 21 11.48 -28.85 -38.24
CA THR A 21 11.58 -28.28 -36.90
C THR A 21 10.86 -26.93 -36.85
N GLY A 22 9.60 -26.95 -36.41
CA GLY A 22 8.91 -25.80 -35.86
C GLY A 22 8.81 -26.00 -34.36
N CYS A 23 9.89 -25.70 -33.62
CA CYS A 23 9.84 -25.70 -32.17
C CYS A 23 8.87 -24.59 -31.71
N SER A 24 7.72 -25.03 -31.20
CA SER A 24 7.08 -24.52 -29.98
C SER A 24 7.66 -23.19 -29.51
N ASN A 25 7.04 -22.06 -29.89
CA ASN A 25 7.26 -20.83 -29.17
C ASN A 25 6.61 -21.00 -27.79
N GLY A 26 7.45 -21.41 -26.85
CA GLY A 26 7.20 -21.23 -25.43
C GLY A 26 6.84 -19.78 -25.19
N GLY A 27 5.65 -19.61 -24.66
CA GLY A 27 5.08 -18.33 -24.28
C GLY A 27 3.90 -18.59 -23.38
N GLY A 28 4.02 -19.57 -22.48
CA GLY A 28 3.42 -19.41 -21.17
C GLY A 28 4.11 -18.23 -20.53
N GLU A 29 3.76 -17.02 -20.96
CA GLU A 29 3.77 -15.87 -20.09
C GLU A 29 2.75 -16.23 -19.03
N GLY A 30 3.23 -16.92 -17.98
CA GLY A 30 2.70 -16.71 -16.67
C GLY A 30 2.73 -15.20 -16.52
N GLN A 31 1.57 -14.60 -16.73
CA GLN A 31 1.30 -13.19 -16.57
C GLN A 31 1.76 -12.90 -15.15
N LYS A 32 3.02 -12.49 -15.01
CA LYS A 32 3.55 -11.89 -13.79
C LYS A 32 2.57 -10.75 -13.60
N SER A 33 1.67 -10.89 -12.62
CA SER A 33 0.60 -9.94 -12.38
C SER A 33 1.24 -8.56 -12.49
N ALA A 34 0.83 -7.79 -13.50
CA ALA A 34 1.40 -6.46 -13.69
C ALA A 34 1.26 -5.76 -12.35
N ASN A 35 2.36 -5.23 -11.82
CA ASN A 35 2.34 -4.59 -10.52
C ASN A 35 1.22 -3.51 -10.55
N PRO A 36 0.20 -3.60 -9.65
CA PRO A 36 -0.95 -2.69 -9.69
C PRO A 36 -0.54 -1.22 -9.60
N TRP A 37 0.59 -0.94 -8.95
CA TRP A 37 1.14 0.39 -8.72
C TRP A 37 2.14 0.85 -9.78
N SER A 38 2.42 0.05 -10.82
CA SER A 38 3.44 0.34 -11.83
C SER A 38 3.29 1.70 -12.52
N ALA A 39 2.06 2.17 -12.76
CA ALA A 39 1.81 3.47 -13.38
C ALA A 39 2.16 4.64 -12.45
N GLU A 40 1.92 4.51 -11.14
CA GLU A 40 2.27 5.53 -10.14
C GLU A 40 3.77 5.59 -9.93
N ILE A 41 4.38 4.40 -9.79
CA ILE A 41 5.83 4.24 -9.64
C ILE A 41 6.56 4.90 -10.80
N GLN A 42 6.17 4.61 -12.05
CA GLN A 42 6.77 5.24 -13.23
C GLN A 42 6.60 6.76 -13.24
N ARG A 43 5.46 7.27 -12.74
CA ARG A 43 5.23 8.71 -12.65
C ARG A 43 6.21 9.35 -11.66
N ILE A 44 6.38 8.76 -10.49
CA ILE A 44 7.33 9.24 -9.48
C ILE A 44 8.76 9.15 -9.99
N GLU A 45 9.18 8.00 -10.52
CA GLU A 45 10.53 7.81 -11.09
C GLU A 45 10.84 8.84 -12.20
N SER A 46 9.85 9.23 -13.00
CA SER A 46 10.03 10.19 -14.10
C SER A 46 10.22 11.64 -13.65
N ARG A 47 9.82 11.99 -12.42
CA ARG A 47 9.82 13.36 -11.90
C ARG A 47 10.72 13.60 -10.70
N THR A 48 11.02 12.54 -9.93
CA THR A 48 11.85 12.67 -8.73
C THR A 48 13.31 12.84 -9.12
N ASP A 49 14.00 13.77 -8.48
CA ASP A 49 15.45 13.93 -8.62
C ASP A 49 16.24 13.12 -7.58
N ASN A 50 15.54 12.49 -6.62
CA ASN A 50 16.15 11.77 -5.51
C ASN A 50 16.58 10.33 -5.89
N ASP A 51 17.88 10.05 -5.77
CA ASP A 51 18.46 8.74 -6.11
C ASP A 51 17.96 7.59 -5.22
N MET A 52 17.72 7.86 -3.93
CA MET A 52 17.23 6.86 -2.99
C MET A 52 15.80 6.46 -3.33
N VAL A 53 14.92 7.44 -3.60
CA VAL A 53 13.55 7.17 -4.05
C VAL A 53 13.56 6.33 -5.33
N ARG A 54 14.38 6.68 -6.33
CA ARG A 54 14.53 5.86 -7.55
C ARG A 54 15.04 4.45 -7.26
N ALA A 55 15.94 4.29 -6.30
CA ALA A 55 16.49 2.98 -5.96
C ALA A 55 15.44 2.08 -5.30
N ILE A 56 14.67 2.62 -4.35
CA ILE A 56 13.59 1.91 -3.64
C ILE A 56 12.50 1.48 -4.64
N LEU A 57 12.06 2.37 -5.52
CA LEU A 57 10.94 2.08 -6.42
C LEU A 57 11.26 1.11 -7.56
N LYS A 58 12.54 0.78 -7.76
CA LYS A 58 13.05 0.07 -8.94
C LYS A 58 12.45 -1.31 -9.14
N ASP A 59 12.16 -2.05 -8.07
CA ASP A 59 11.61 -3.39 -8.15
C ASP A 59 10.07 -3.44 -8.12
N GLY A 60 9.45 -2.27 -7.94
CA GLY A 60 8.01 -2.08 -7.91
C GLY A 60 7.38 -2.22 -6.52
N SER A 61 8.15 -2.56 -5.48
CA SER A 61 7.66 -2.68 -4.11
C SER A 61 8.42 -1.76 -3.17
N ILE A 62 7.81 -1.41 -2.04
CA ILE A 62 8.48 -0.70 -0.95
C ILE A 62 8.51 -1.66 0.24
N THR A 63 9.67 -2.23 0.53
CA THR A 63 9.84 -3.13 1.68
C THR A 63 9.99 -2.36 2.99
N ASP A 64 9.74 -3.03 4.12
CA ASP A 64 9.92 -2.42 5.45
C ASP A 64 11.35 -1.89 5.63
N ALA A 65 12.36 -2.67 5.21
CA ALA A 65 13.76 -2.28 5.33
C ALA A 65 14.11 -1.05 4.47
N GLU A 66 13.56 -0.95 3.26
CA GLU A 66 13.76 0.21 2.38
C GLU A 66 13.09 1.46 2.95
N PHE A 67 11.88 1.31 3.50
CA PHE A 67 11.17 2.40 4.13
C PHE A 67 11.88 2.86 5.42
N GLU A 68 12.38 1.94 6.23
CA GLU A 68 13.21 2.25 7.41
C GLU A 68 14.48 3.00 7.01
N GLU A 69 15.21 2.54 5.99
CA GLU A 69 16.40 3.24 5.48
C GLU A 69 16.05 4.66 5.02
N PHE A 70 14.93 4.82 4.31
CA PHE A 70 14.42 6.12 3.89
C PHE A 70 14.12 7.03 5.09
N MET A 71 13.44 6.52 6.12
CA MET A 71 13.12 7.26 7.32
C MET A 71 14.36 7.64 8.13
N GLU A 72 15.41 6.81 8.12
CA GLU A 72 16.72 7.16 8.68
C GLU A 72 17.35 8.33 7.92
N SER A 73 17.29 8.34 6.57
CA SER A 73 17.78 9.47 5.76
C SER A 73 17.04 10.77 6.08
N TYR A 74 15.71 10.70 6.23
CA TYR A 74 14.89 11.85 6.66
C TYR A 74 15.26 12.33 8.06
N ASN A 75 15.43 11.41 9.02
CA ASN A 75 15.87 11.74 10.37
C ASN A 75 17.29 12.32 10.42
N GLN A 76 18.20 11.92 9.52
CA GLN A 76 19.51 12.55 9.39
C GLN A 76 19.43 14.01 8.94
N CYS A 77 18.45 14.38 8.11
CA CYS A 77 18.19 15.78 7.81
C CYS A 77 17.65 16.53 9.03
N LEU A 78 16.63 15.98 9.69
CA LEU A 78 15.99 16.58 10.86
C LEU A 78 16.97 16.81 12.01
N ALA A 79 17.93 15.90 12.22
CA ALA A 79 18.95 15.99 13.26
C ALA A 79 19.85 17.23 13.11
N GLN A 80 19.97 17.83 11.90
CA GLN A 80 20.70 19.09 11.72
C GLN A 80 20.01 20.29 12.39
N TYR A 81 18.74 20.12 12.74
CA TYR A 81 17.90 21.09 13.43
C TYR A 81 17.50 20.61 14.83
N ASP A 82 18.17 19.60 15.39
CA ASP A 82 17.80 18.98 16.67
C ASP A 82 16.35 18.43 16.69
N LEU A 83 15.83 18.05 15.53
CA LEU A 83 14.52 17.44 15.36
C LEU A 83 14.65 15.92 15.20
N THR A 84 13.60 15.20 15.57
CA THR A 84 13.49 13.75 15.32
C THR A 84 12.06 13.39 15.00
N SER A 85 11.86 12.62 13.93
CA SER A 85 10.56 12.10 13.51
C SER A 85 10.43 10.63 13.88
N SER A 86 9.27 10.27 14.41
CA SER A 86 8.77 8.90 14.47
C SER A 86 7.57 8.77 13.53
N TYR A 87 7.56 7.70 12.75
CA TYR A 87 6.49 7.41 11.81
C TYR A 87 5.94 6.01 12.05
N SER A 88 4.62 5.87 12.02
CA SER A 88 3.93 4.60 12.10
C SER A 88 3.32 4.27 10.75
N ARG A 89 3.71 3.13 10.19
CA ARG A 89 3.20 2.65 8.89
C ARG A 89 1.80 2.04 9.01
N ASP A 90 1.44 1.58 10.20
CA ASP A 90 0.15 0.93 10.50
C ASP A 90 -1.03 1.91 10.44
N ASP A 91 -0.80 3.18 10.77
CA ASP A 91 -1.82 4.25 10.77
C ASP A 91 -1.40 5.50 9.98
N GLY A 92 -0.21 5.49 9.37
CA GLY A 92 0.34 6.60 8.59
C GLY A 92 0.69 7.83 9.42
N SER A 93 0.69 7.74 10.75
CA SER A 93 0.93 8.89 11.62
C SER A 93 2.41 9.27 11.68
N GLU A 94 2.68 10.57 11.69
CA GLU A 94 4.01 11.12 11.94
C GLU A 94 3.97 12.01 13.18
N SER A 95 4.95 11.85 14.06
CA SER A 95 5.23 12.77 15.17
C SER A 95 6.64 13.28 15.06
N VAL A 96 6.81 14.60 15.09
CA VAL A 96 8.12 15.25 15.10
C VAL A 96 8.34 15.92 16.45
N ALA A 97 9.43 15.56 17.11
CA ALA A 97 9.85 16.15 18.37
C ALA A 97 10.95 17.19 18.14
N ASP A 98 10.73 18.40 18.67
CA ASP A 98 11.79 19.39 18.89
C ASP A 98 12.43 19.12 20.26
N GLN A 99 13.64 18.56 20.25
CA GLN A 99 14.31 18.09 21.47
C GLN A 99 14.56 19.20 22.50
N PHE A 100 14.67 20.46 22.05
CA PHE A 100 15.00 21.60 22.91
C PHE A 100 13.91 22.67 22.94
N SER A 101 12.76 22.44 22.28
CA SER A 101 11.63 23.38 22.19
C SER A 101 12.08 24.78 21.78
N GLN A 102 12.98 24.83 20.79
CA GLN A 102 13.72 26.01 20.39
C GLN A 102 13.09 26.75 19.19
N TYR A 103 12.11 26.15 18.54
CA TYR A 103 11.42 26.73 17.40
C TYR A 103 9.98 27.13 17.72
N GLU A 104 9.55 28.27 17.18
CA GLU A 104 8.13 28.59 17.05
C GLU A 104 7.46 27.66 16.01
N PRO A 105 6.14 27.44 16.07
CA PRO A 105 5.44 26.49 15.19
C PRO A 105 5.72 26.67 13.69
N ASP A 106 5.78 27.92 13.21
CA ASP A 106 6.07 28.22 11.80
C ASP A 106 7.51 27.86 11.41
N GLN A 107 8.47 28.09 12.31
CA GLN A 107 9.87 27.76 12.08
C GLN A 107 10.07 26.24 12.08
N LEU A 108 9.43 25.54 13.02
CA LEU A 108 9.43 24.08 13.08
C LEU A 108 8.88 23.50 11.77
N SER A 109 7.74 24.01 11.32
CA SER A 109 7.10 23.58 10.07
C SER A 109 8.00 23.80 8.86
N GLU A 110 8.68 24.96 8.78
CA GLU A 110 9.64 25.27 7.72
C GLU A 110 10.79 24.26 7.67
N LYS A 111 11.35 23.86 8.83
CA LYS A 111 12.46 22.89 8.88
C LYS A 111 12.03 21.48 8.52
N ILE A 112 10.85 21.08 8.97
CA ILE A 112 10.24 19.79 8.57
C ILE A 112 10.03 19.76 7.06
N GLU A 113 9.39 20.79 6.49
CA GLU A 113 9.14 20.89 5.05
C GLU A 113 10.43 20.91 4.23
N GLN A 114 11.46 21.61 4.70
CA GLN A 114 12.77 21.61 4.08
C GLN A 114 13.35 20.19 4.01
N CYS A 115 13.30 19.42 5.10
CA CYS A 115 13.78 18.04 5.09
C CYS A 115 12.94 17.11 4.21
N ARG A 116 11.62 17.25 4.24
CA ARG A 116 10.72 16.47 3.37
C ARG A 116 11.02 16.67 1.88
N ASN A 117 11.28 17.93 1.49
CA ASN A 117 11.67 18.27 0.11
C ASN A 117 13.02 17.66 -0.29
N GLN A 118 14.00 17.66 0.62
CA GLN A 118 15.34 17.14 0.33
C GLN A 118 15.39 15.62 0.21
N THR A 119 14.60 14.91 1.02
CA THR A 119 14.67 13.45 1.10
C THR A 119 13.77 12.73 0.10
N GLY A 120 12.84 13.45 -0.55
CA GLY A 120 11.82 12.82 -1.41
C GLY A 120 10.64 12.27 -0.61
N TYR A 121 10.42 12.78 0.61
CA TYR A 121 9.31 12.38 1.48
C TYR A 121 7.95 12.51 0.82
N PHE A 122 7.72 13.60 0.10
CA PHE A 122 6.47 13.83 -0.62
C PHE A 122 6.24 12.86 -1.79
N ASP A 123 7.27 12.13 -2.21
CA ASP A 123 7.15 11.10 -3.23
C ASP A 123 6.93 9.72 -2.61
N LEU A 124 7.76 9.35 -1.62
CA LEU A 124 7.79 7.97 -1.13
C LEU A 124 6.72 7.70 -0.07
N VAL A 125 6.53 8.58 0.92
CA VAL A 125 5.62 8.30 2.04
C VAL A 125 4.16 8.20 1.59
N PRO A 126 3.62 9.11 0.75
CA PRO A 126 2.25 8.95 0.26
C PRO A 126 2.06 7.70 -0.59
N LEU A 127 3.04 7.32 -1.41
CA LEU A 127 2.96 6.10 -2.21
C LEU A 127 2.96 4.87 -1.30
N ASP A 128 3.85 4.84 -0.31
CA ASP A 128 3.96 3.77 0.66
C ASP A 128 2.64 3.52 1.42
N GLN A 129 2.04 4.59 1.96
CA GLN A 129 0.74 4.53 2.62
C GLN A 129 -0.35 3.96 1.71
N GLN A 130 -0.39 4.42 0.47
CA GLN A 130 -1.37 3.94 -0.51
C GLN A 130 -1.16 2.48 -0.88
N MET A 131 0.10 2.05 -1.06
CA MET A 131 0.42 0.65 -1.34
C MET A 131 0.09 -0.28 -0.17
N HIS A 132 0.23 0.22 1.06
CA HIS A 132 -0.14 -0.52 2.26
C HIS A 132 -1.67 -0.65 2.40
N ALA A 133 -2.40 0.46 2.30
CA ALA A 133 -3.85 0.49 2.44
C ALA A 133 -4.61 -0.13 1.25
N ASN A 134 -4.03 -0.07 0.05
CA ASN A 134 -4.65 -0.50 -1.21
C ASN A 134 -3.65 -1.31 -2.06
N PRO A 135 -3.24 -2.52 -1.63
CA PRO A 135 -2.22 -3.31 -2.31
C PRO A 135 -2.62 -3.70 -3.74
N ASP A 136 -3.93 -3.83 -3.99
CA ASP A 136 -4.49 -4.19 -5.30
C ASP A 136 -4.68 -2.97 -6.23
N ASN A 137 -4.41 -1.74 -5.75
CA ASN A 137 -4.67 -0.49 -6.45
C ASN A 137 -6.09 -0.42 -7.06
N VAL A 138 -7.10 -0.80 -6.27
CA VAL A 138 -8.51 -0.69 -6.67
C VAL A 138 -8.95 0.76 -6.63
N SER A 139 -10.05 1.09 -7.33
CA SER A 139 -10.62 2.44 -7.27
C SER A 139 -11.04 2.82 -5.85
N ASP A 140 -11.03 4.12 -5.53
CA ASP A 140 -11.47 4.64 -4.23
C ASP A 140 -12.86 4.12 -3.82
N ASP A 141 -13.79 4.01 -4.77
CA ASP A 141 -15.13 3.47 -4.51
C ASP A 141 -15.11 2.01 -4.04
N GLU A 142 -14.23 1.20 -4.64
CA GLU A 142 -14.03 -0.20 -4.28
C GLU A 142 -13.26 -0.33 -2.96
N LEU A 143 -12.26 0.52 -2.73
CA LEU A 143 -11.55 0.59 -1.45
C LEU A 143 -12.53 0.92 -0.31
N GLN A 144 -13.35 1.96 -0.48
CA GLN A 144 -14.38 2.34 0.49
C GLN A 144 -15.40 1.21 0.73
N GLN A 145 -15.74 0.43 -0.30
CA GLN A 145 -16.56 -0.77 -0.12
C GLN A 145 -15.85 -1.81 0.75
N LYS A 146 -14.55 -2.07 0.53
CA LYS A 146 -13.78 -3.01 1.34
C LYS A 146 -13.68 -2.56 2.81
N VAL A 147 -13.41 -1.27 3.05
CA VAL A 147 -13.40 -0.67 4.41
C VAL A 147 -14.75 -0.84 5.10
N PHE A 148 -15.85 -0.50 4.40
CA PHE A 148 -17.21 -0.68 4.91
C PHE A 148 -17.50 -2.14 5.29
N GLU A 149 -17.16 -3.10 4.43
CA GLU A 149 -17.37 -4.53 4.70
C GLU A 149 -16.49 -5.03 5.86
N CYS A 150 -15.26 -4.51 6.01
CA CYS A 150 -14.41 -4.79 7.17
C CYS A 150 -15.09 -4.33 8.46
N ARG A 151 -15.50 -3.06 8.53
CA ARG A 151 -16.18 -2.50 9.70
C ARG A 151 -17.47 -3.26 10.03
N LYS A 152 -18.23 -3.66 9.01
CA LYS A 152 -19.45 -4.48 9.17
C LYS A 152 -19.15 -5.87 9.73
N ARG A 153 -18.12 -6.54 9.21
CA ARG A 153 -17.68 -7.87 9.65
C ARG A 153 -17.27 -7.88 11.12
N HIS A 154 -16.63 -6.80 11.58
CA HIS A 154 -16.22 -6.62 12.97
C HIS A 154 -17.32 -6.08 13.89
N GLY A 155 -18.51 -5.80 13.35
CA GLY A 155 -19.64 -5.28 14.14
C GLY A 155 -19.48 -3.82 14.59
N LEU A 156 -18.59 -3.08 13.93
CA LEU A 156 -18.32 -1.66 14.21
C LEU A 156 -19.34 -0.70 13.57
N ILE A 157 -20.14 -1.21 12.64
CA ILE A 157 -21.25 -0.48 12.04
C ILE A 157 -22.53 -1.32 12.10
N ASP A 158 -23.68 -0.65 12.13
CA ASP A 158 -24.98 -1.31 12.18
C ASP A 158 -25.16 -2.23 10.96
N SER A 159 -25.62 -3.46 11.20
CA SER A 159 -25.81 -4.47 10.15
C SER A 159 -26.79 -4.04 9.04
N GLY A 160 -27.71 -3.13 9.35
CA GLY A 160 -28.69 -2.56 8.43
C GLY A 160 -28.23 -1.30 7.70
N MET A 161 -27.10 -0.71 8.09
CA MET A 161 -26.53 0.46 7.41
C MET A 161 -26.17 0.11 5.96
N SER A 162 -26.51 1.00 5.02
CA SER A 162 -26.09 0.88 3.62
C SER A 162 -24.73 1.56 3.41
N ILE A 163 -24.03 1.18 2.34
CA ILE A 163 -22.77 1.84 2.03
C ILE A 163 -22.96 3.31 1.64
N GLU A 164 -24.08 3.66 1.02
CA GLU A 164 -24.39 5.06 0.68
C GLU A 164 -24.59 5.89 1.94
N GLU A 165 -25.34 5.39 2.93
CA GLU A 165 -25.48 6.06 4.24
C GLU A 165 -24.13 6.23 4.93
N TYR A 166 -23.30 5.18 4.92
CA TYR A 166 -21.95 5.24 5.46
C TYR A 166 -21.08 6.28 4.74
N LYS A 167 -21.06 6.29 3.40
CA LYS A 167 -20.30 7.26 2.60
C LYS A 167 -20.77 8.69 2.83
N ASP A 168 -22.08 8.90 2.97
CA ASP A 168 -22.66 10.21 3.27
C ASP A 168 -22.19 10.73 4.64
N ILE A 169 -22.11 9.86 5.65
CA ILE A 169 -21.59 10.23 6.98
C ILE A 169 -20.08 10.52 6.91
N MET A 170 -19.30 9.60 6.32
CA MET A 170 -17.84 9.71 6.26
C MET A 170 -17.35 10.88 5.39
N GLY A 171 -18.12 11.23 4.35
CA GLY A 171 -17.83 12.33 3.44
C GLY A 171 -18.41 13.68 3.87
N ALA A 172 -19.11 13.75 5.01
CA ALA A 172 -19.73 14.98 5.46
C ALA A 172 -18.66 16.02 5.87
N THR A 173 -18.69 17.19 5.23
CA THR A 173 -17.81 18.32 5.56
C THR A 173 -18.49 19.27 6.54
N SER A 174 -17.73 19.89 7.44
CA SER A 174 -18.27 20.95 8.31
C SER A 174 -18.80 22.13 7.48
N ASP A 175 -20.00 22.59 7.81
CA ASP A 175 -20.49 23.91 7.37
C ASP A 175 -19.92 24.98 8.31
N SER A 176 -20.12 26.24 7.96
CA SER A 176 -19.86 27.48 8.70
C SER A 176 -20.34 27.54 10.16
N THR A 177 -20.94 26.46 10.69
CA THR A 177 -21.37 26.30 12.09
C THR A 177 -20.34 25.61 12.99
N ASP A 178 -19.11 25.33 12.53
CA ASP A 178 -18.00 24.72 13.29
C ASP A 178 -18.30 23.35 13.94
N SER A 179 -19.44 22.72 13.60
CA SER A 179 -19.77 21.39 14.08
C SER A 179 -19.14 20.35 13.17
N ASP A 180 -18.17 19.61 13.67
CA ASP A 180 -17.64 18.40 13.02
C ASP A 180 -18.79 17.40 12.79
N PRO A 181 -19.12 17.07 11.53
CA PRO A 181 -20.18 16.12 11.22
C PRO A 181 -19.92 14.73 11.80
N LEU A 182 -18.66 14.29 11.89
CA LEU A 182 -18.30 13.00 12.47
C LEU A 182 -18.54 12.97 13.98
N ALA A 183 -18.32 14.09 14.67
CA ALA A 183 -18.56 14.22 16.11
C ALA A 183 -20.04 14.07 16.51
N ASN A 184 -20.97 14.24 15.56
CA ASN A 184 -22.41 14.04 15.78
C ASN A 184 -22.95 12.79 15.07
N SER A 185 -22.06 11.93 14.58
CA SER A 185 -22.41 10.71 13.87
C SER A 185 -22.44 9.49 14.81
N PRO A 186 -22.99 8.34 14.36
CA PRO A 186 -22.84 7.07 15.06
C PRO A 186 -21.39 6.61 15.26
N PHE A 187 -20.41 7.23 14.59
CA PHE A 187 -19.00 6.87 14.64
C PHE A 187 -18.19 7.77 15.58
N ALA A 188 -18.81 8.74 16.24
CA ALA A 188 -18.14 9.73 17.06
C ALA A 188 -17.21 9.11 18.12
N ASP A 189 -17.64 7.99 18.72
CA ASP A 189 -16.88 7.29 19.77
C ASP A 189 -15.50 6.82 19.28
N TYR A 190 -15.36 6.41 18.02
CA TYR A 190 -14.09 5.98 17.42
C TYR A 190 -13.07 7.11 17.26
N TYR A 191 -13.51 8.37 17.31
CA TYR A 191 -12.64 9.54 17.21
C TYR A 191 -12.40 10.22 18.57
N GLN A 192 -13.12 9.80 19.62
CA GLN A 192 -13.00 10.34 20.97
C GLN A 192 -12.21 9.41 21.90
N ASP A 193 -12.35 8.09 21.74
CA ASP A 193 -11.63 7.08 22.50
C ASP A 193 -10.70 6.29 21.59
N THR A 194 -9.46 6.74 21.42
CA THR A 194 -8.46 6.10 20.54
C THR A 194 -7.83 4.83 21.14
N ASP A 195 -8.07 4.56 22.42
CA ASP A 195 -7.41 3.46 23.14
C ASP A 195 -8.25 2.17 23.13
N SER A 196 -9.53 2.25 22.76
CA SER A 196 -10.43 1.09 22.73
C SER A 196 -10.04 0.09 21.63
N ALA A 197 -10.25 -1.20 21.89
CA ALA A 197 -10.01 -2.24 20.90
C ALA A 197 -10.88 -2.09 19.64
N ASP A 198 -12.13 -1.61 19.81
CA ASP A 198 -13.04 -1.37 18.69
C ASP A 198 -12.55 -0.19 17.85
N THR A 199 -11.97 0.84 18.47
CA THR A 199 -11.35 1.97 17.77
C THR A 199 -10.08 1.56 17.02
N GLN A 200 -9.23 0.74 17.63
CA GLN A 200 -8.07 0.18 16.93
C GLN A 200 -8.51 -0.63 15.71
N GLN A 201 -9.57 -1.45 15.85
CA GLN A 201 -10.14 -2.21 14.75
C GLN A 201 -10.83 -1.32 13.69
N TRP A 202 -11.40 -0.18 14.10
CA TRP A 202 -11.98 0.80 13.19
C TRP A 202 -10.94 1.39 12.24
N PHE A 203 -9.76 1.75 12.76
CA PHE A 203 -8.67 2.31 11.97
C PHE A 203 -7.89 1.24 11.21
N SER A 204 -7.74 0.03 11.75
CA SER A 204 -7.10 -1.06 11.00
C SER A 204 -7.88 -1.44 9.74
N CYS A 205 -9.22 -1.25 9.71
CA CYS A 205 -10.00 -1.44 8.50
C CYS A 205 -9.66 -0.43 7.38
N GLU A 206 -9.03 0.71 7.67
CA GLU A 206 -8.57 1.67 6.64
C GLU A 206 -7.23 1.24 6.05
N THR A 207 -6.35 0.64 6.85
CA THR A 207 -4.98 0.29 6.44
C THR A 207 -4.81 -1.16 6.03
N ASP A 208 -5.70 -2.05 6.47
CA ASP A 208 -5.87 -3.41 5.97
C ASP A 208 -7.36 -3.80 5.95
N PRO A 209 -8.13 -3.34 4.94
CA PRO A 209 -9.55 -3.68 4.82
C PRO A 209 -9.80 -5.18 4.51
N SER A 210 -8.74 -5.97 4.31
CA SER A 210 -8.82 -7.40 4.01
C SER A 210 -8.59 -8.30 5.23
N ALA A 211 -8.04 -7.77 6.33
CA ALA A 211 -7.90 -8.46 7.62
C ALA A 211 -9.25 -8.95 8.17
#